data_AF-A0A7Y4SWU0-F1
#
_entry.id   AF-A0A7Y4SWU0-F1
#
_cell.length_a   1.000
_cell.length_b   1.000
_cell.length_c   1.000
_cell.angle_alpha   90.00
_cell.angle_beta   90.00
_cell.angle_gamma   90.00
#
_symmetry.space_group_name_H-M   'P 1'
#
loop_
_entity.id
_entity.type
_entity.pdbx_description
1 polymer ?
#
loop_
_entity_poly.entity_id
_entity_poly.type
_entity_poly.pdbx_seq_one_letter_code
_entity_poly.pdbx_strand_id
1 'polypeptide(L)'
;MGTRARAWDVFSDGVRLGLVVLFEDGRRAPDSIYVVRNAWHQDLGLIDTLGRAYRYLPHHEEPAWVGSGTIAAGAQRIFGSSGECELIEVSECETGPLPGSMAAPARADHAGEPAQPAQPSDAPPSDGGLPQSR
;
A
#
# COMPACT_ATOMS: atom_id res chain seq x y z
N MET A 1 0.75 -9.42 -3.64
CA MET A 1 -0.40 -8.60 -3.24
C MET A 1 -1.37 -8.67 -4.40
N GLY A 2 -2.58 -9.21 -4.18
CA GLY A 2 -3.55 -9.47 -5.25
C GLY A 2 -4.01 -8.21 -5.98
N THR A 3 -4.81 -8.37 -7.03
CA THR A 3 -5.41 -7.24 -7.75
C THR A 3 -6.57 -6.70 -6.93
N ARG A 4 -6.69 -5.37 -6.79
CA ARG A 4 -7.87 -4.76 -6.19
C ARG A 4 -9.07 -5.09 -7.07
N ALA A 5 -10.05 -5.77 -6.52
CA ALA A 5 -11.27 -6.15 -7.23
C ALA A 5 -12.40 -5.17 -6.96
N ARG A 6 -12.59 -4.76 -5.69
CA ARG A 6 -13.70 -3.90 -5.25
C ARG A 6 -13.34 -3.09 -4.02
N ALA A 7 -14.10 -2.03 -3.74
CA ALA A 7 -14.02 -1.34 -2.46
C ALA A 7 -15.37 -0.80 -1.99
N TRP A 8 -15.50 -0.63 -0.68
CA TRP A 8 -16.70 -0.11 -0.03
C TRP A 8 -16.31 0.93 1.01
N ASP A 9 -16.97 2.08 1.00
CA ASP A 9 -16.92 3.01 2.12
C ASP A 9 -17.68 2.43 3.32
N VAL A 10 -17.12 2.62 4.51
CA VAL A 10 -17.71 2.15 5.77
C VAL A 10 -18.32 3.32 6.51
N PHE A 11 -19.60 3.24 6.81
CA PHE A 11 -20.32 4.24 7.60
C PHE A 11 -20.84 3.62 8.89
N SER A 12 -20.88 4.41 9.96
CA SER A 12 -21.56 4.06 11.21
C SER A 12 -22.24 5.32 11.74
N ASP A 13 -23.54 5.23 12.02
CA ASP A 13 -24.38 6.37 12.44
C ASP A 13 -24.25 7.60 11.52
N GLY A 14 -24.12 7.38 10.21
CA GLY A 14 -23.93 8.43 9.20
C GLY A 14 -22.52 9.03 9.11
N VAL A 15 -21.58 8.59 9.94
CA VAL A 15 -20.18 9.02 9.93
C VAL A 15 -19.32 8.03 9.13
N ARG A 16 -18.55 8.51 8.15
CA ARG A 16 -17.60 7.69 7.40
C ARG A 16 -16.41 7.32 8.29
N LEU A 17 -16.21 6.03 8.54
CA LEU A 17 -15.10 5.50 9.33
C LEU A 17 -13.85 5.21 8.49
N GLY A 18 -14.05 4.78 7.25
CA GLY A 18 -12.97 4.40 6.35
C GLY A 18 -13.43 3.59 5.15
N LEU A 19 -12.60 2.63 4.74
CA LEU A 19 -12.78 1.86 3.51
C LEU A 19 -12.49 0.37 3.75
N VAL A 20 -13.24 -0.52 3.12
CA VAL A 20 -12.90 -1.93 2.95
C VAL A 20 -12.52 -2.17 1.50
N VAL A 21 -11.40 -2.84 1.24
CA VAL A 21 -10.92 -3.16 -0.12
C VAL A 21 -10.78 -4.66 -0.27
N LEU A 22 -11.46 -5.23 -1.26
CA LEU A 22 -11.27 -6.63 -1.65
C LEU A 22 -10.09 -6.74 -2.61
N PHE A 23 -9.12 -7.56 -2.23
CA PHE A 23 -8.06 -8.02 -3.11
C PHE A 23 -8.32 -9.48 -3.49
N GLU A 24 -8.22 -9.78 -4.77
CA GLU A 24 -8.30 -11.13 -5.31
C GLU A 24 -6.92 -11.53 -5.83
N ASP A 25 -6.37 -12.66 -5.35
CA ASP A 25 -5.21 -13.27 -5.99
C ASP A 25 -5.69 -14.32 -7.01
N GLY A 26 -5.58 -13.98 -8.29
CA GLY A 26 -6.00 -14.85 -9.39
C GLY A 26 -5.16 -16.12 -9.55
N ARG A 27 -4.13 -16.35 -8.71
CA ARG A 27 -3.24 -17.51 -8.84
C ARG A 27 -3.72 -18.74 -8.06
N ARG A 28 -4.53 -18.60 -7.00
CA ARG A 28 -5.09 -19.70 -6.20
C ARG A 28 -6.40 -19.31 -5.51
N ALA A 29 -7.41 -20.18 -5.55
CA ALA A 29 -8.63 -20.03 -4.74
C ALA A 29 -8.45 -20.75 -3.38
N PRO A 30 -8.89 -20.17 -2.25
CA PRO A 30 -9.64 -18.92 -2.09
C PRO A 30 -8.77 -17.78 -1.51
N ASP A 31 -7.80 -17.26 -2.27
CA ASP A 31 -6.91 -16.18 -1.82
C ASP A 31 -7.53 -14.78 -2.02
N SER A 32 -8.78 -14.62 -1.59
CA SER A 32 -9.41 -13.31 -1.48
C SER A 32 -9.24 -12.77 -0.06
N ILE A 33 -8.87 -11.51 0.07
CA ILE A 33 -8.71 -10.85 1.36
C ILE A 33 -9.34 -9.47 1.34
N TYR A 34 -10.05 -9.14 2.40
CA TYR A 34 -10.62 -7.82 2.60
C TYR A 34 -9.69 -7.05 3.53
N VAL A 35 -9.15 -5.93 3.06
CA VAL A 35 -8.29 -5.05 3.86
C VAL A 35 -9.13 -3.87 4.34
N VAL A 36 -9.11 -3.61 5.65
CA VAL A 36 -9.81 -2.49 6.27
C VAL A 36 -8.84 -1.33 6.43
N ARG A 37 -9.22 -0.15 5.95
CA ARG A 37 -8.40 1.06 5.94
C ARG A 37 -9.10 2.21 6.63
N ASN A 38 -8.36 3.04 7.35
CA ASN A 38 -8.90 4.30 7.87
C ASN A 38 -9.09 5.35 6.76
N ALA A 39 -9.62 6.52 7.12
CA ALA A 39 -9.83 7.64 6.21
C ALA A 39 -8.55 8.15 5.53
N TRP A 40 -7.37 7.88 6.10
CA TRP A 40 -6.05 8.20 5.54
C TRP A 40 -5.43 7.05 4.75
N HIS A 41 -6.23 6.03 4.39
CA HIS A 41 -5.81 4.84 3.65
C HIS A 41 -4.74 3.98 4.33
N GLN A 42 -4.56 4.11 5.65
CA GLN A 42 -3.70 3.20 6.41
C GLN A 42 -4.45 1.91 6.72
N ASP A 43 -3.80 0.77 6.54
CA ASP A 43 -4.36 -0.54 6.84
C ASP A 43 -4.51 -0.71 8.37
N LEU A 44 -5.74 -0.96 8.84
CA LEU A 44 -6.06 -1.20 10.25
C LEU A 44 -6.23 -2.68 10.56
N GLY A 45 -6.49 -3.50 9.56
CA GLY A 45 -6.72 -4.92 9.74
C GLY A 45 -7.13 -5.61 8.44
N LEU A 46 -7.44 -6.89 8.58
CA LEU A 46 -7.85 -7.74 7.48
C LEU A 46 -8.99 -8.67 7.89
N ILE A 47 -9.80 -9.06 6.92
CA ILE A 47 -10.88 -10.03 7.05
C ILE A 47 -10.69 -11.05 5.93
N ASP A 48 -10.67 -12.34 6.26
CA ASP A 48 -10.53 -13.40 5.26
C ASP A 48 -11.89 -13.85 4.68
N THR A 49 -11.85 -14.78 3.72
CA THR A 49 -13.04 -15.36 3.08
C THR A 49 -13.95 -16.14 4.03
N LEU A 50 -13.44 -16.55 5.19
CA LEU A 50 -14.23 -17.21 6.23
C LEU A 50 -14.87 -16.19 7.20
N GLY A 51 -14.67 -14.90 6.97
CA GLY A 51 -15.19 -13.83 7.80
C GLY A 51 -14.44 -13.66 9.12
N ARG A 52 -13.24 -14.22 9.27
CA ARG A 52 -12.39 -13.99 10.46
C ARG A 52 -11.71 -12.64 10.34
N ALA A 53 -11.88 -11.80 11.36
CA ALA A 53 -11.37 -10.44 11.39
C ALA A 53 -10.16 -10.33 12.32
N TYR A 54 -9.12 -9.64 11.84
CA TYR A 54 -7.89 -9.41 12.57
C TYR A 54 -7.53 -7.91 12.51
N ARG A 55 -7.10 -7.36 13.64
CA ARG A 55 -6.75 -5.95 13.80
C ARG A 55 -5.25 -5.80 14.02
N TYR A 56 -4.62 -4.90 13.27
CA TYR A 56 -3.26 -4.48 13.54
C TYR A 56 -3.23 -3.60 14.79
N LEU A 57 -2.38 -3.96 15.75
CA LEU A 57 -2.18 -3.19 16.97
C LEU A 57 -0.79 -2.54 16.94
N PRO A 58 -0.64 -1.30 17.44
CA PRO A 58 0.68 -0.68 17.57
C PRO A 58 1.65 -1.59 18.33
N HIS A 59 2.86 -1.74 17.80
CA HIS A 59 3.95 -2.53 18.41
C HIS A 59 3.73 -4.05 18.49
N HIS A 60 2.64 -4.58 17.91
CA HIS A 60 2.45 -6.01 17.75
C HIS A 60 2.92 -6.46 16.36
N GLU A 61 3.76 -7.50 16.31
CA GLU A 61 4.22 -8.10 15.05
C GLU A 61 3.09 -8.86 14.35
N GLU A 62 2.20 -9.49 15.13
CA GLU A 62 1.08 -10.28 14.61
C GLU A 62 -0.28 -9.55 14.81
N PRO A 63 -1.20 -9.64 13.84
CA PRO A 63 -2.55 -9.09 13.97
C PRO A 63 -3.35 -9.81 15.06
N ALA A 64 -4.06 -9.06 15.89
CA ALA A 64 -4.92 -9.63 16.92
C ALA A 64 -6.26 -10.08 16.32
N TRP A 65 -6.67 -11.32 16.58
CA TRP A 65 -8.01 -11.79 16.21
C TRP A 65 -9.08 -11.05 17.03
N VAL A 66 -10.05 -10.44 16.35
CA VAL A 66 -11.12 -9.65 16.99
C VAL A 66 -12.50 -10.30 16.85
N GLY A 67 -12.62 -11.41 16.11
CA GLY A 67 -13.86 -12.18 16.00
C GLY A 67 -14.11 -12.73 14.60
N SER A 68 -15.33 -13.22 14.38
CA SER A 68 -15.81 -13.69 13.09
C SER A 68 -17.21 -13.15 12.76
N GLY A 69 -17.61 -13.20 11.49
CA GLY A 69 -18.95 -12.81 11.03
C GLY A 69 -18.96 -12.30 9.60
N THR A 70 -19.88 -11.39 9.31
CA THR A 70 -19.94 -10.70 8.01
C THR A 70 -18.79 -9.70 7.87
N ILE A 71 -18.50 -9.26 6.64
CA ILE A 71 -17.48 -8.22 6.37
C ILE A 71 -17.82 -6.91 7.12
N ALA A 72 -19.10 -6.53 7.17
CA ALA A 72 -19.55 -5.35 7.91
C ALA A 72 -19.27 -5.49 9.43
N ALA A 73 -19.60 -6.64 10.02
CA ALA A 73 -19.33 -6.91 11.43
C ALA A 73 -17.82 -7.01 11.72
N GLY A 74 -17.01 -7.51 10.78
CA GLY A 74 -15.56 -7.52 10.89
C GLY A 74 -14.98 -6.09 10.87
N ALA A 75 -15.44 -5.25 9.94
CA ALA A 75 -15.04 -3.85 9.84
C ALA A 75 -15.40 -3.07 11.11
N GLN A 76 -16.62 -3.27 11.63
CA GLN A 76 -17.07 -2.68 12.90
C GLN A 76 -16.09 -2.96 14.04
N ARG A 77 -15.69 -4.23 14.22
CA ARG A 77 -14.75 -4.64 15.28
C ARG A 77 -13.35 -4.10 15.08
N ILE A 78 -12.88 -4.01 13.83
CA ILE A 78 -11.57 -3.45 13.50
C ILE A 78 -11.53 -1.94 13.79
N PHE A 79 -12.58 -1.20 13.41
CA PHE A 79 -12.70 0.22 13.76
C PHE A 79 -12.96 0.45 15.25
N GLY A 80 -13.51 -0.53 15.96
CA GLY A 80 -13.97 -0.38 17.34
C GLY A 80 -15.21 0.51 17.45
N SER A 81 -16.06 0.53 16.42
CA SER A 81 -17.34 1.25 16.48
C SER A 81 -18.35 0.49 17.35
N SER A 82 -19.13 1.24 18.14
CA SER A 82 -20.27 0.70 18.90
C SER A 82 -21.52 0.54 18.03
N GLY A 83 -21.66 1.35 16.98
CA GLY A 83 -22.80 1.31 16.06
C GLY A 83 -22.63 0.25 14.99
N GLU A 84 -23.75 -0.18 14.39
CA GLU A 84 -23.70 -1.04 13.21
C GLU A 84 -22.98 -0.31 12.06
N CYS A 85 -22.29 -1.08 11.22
CA CYS A 85 -21.56 -0.55 10.08
C CYS A 85 -22.29 -0.89 8.78
N GLU A 86 -22.46 0.11 7.93
CA GLU A 86 -22.97 -0.02 6.57
C GLU A 86 -21.81 0.04 5.57
N LEU A 87 -21.86 -0.82 4.55
CA LEU A 87 -20.88 -0.89 3.47
C LEU A 87 -21.52 -0.35 2.19
N ILE A 88 -21.03 0.77 1.69
CA ILE A 88 -21.49 1.37 0.44
C ILE A 88 -20.43 1.13 -0.63
N GLU A 89 -20.73 0.33 -1.64
CA GLU A 89 -19.78 0.03 -2.71
C GLU A 89 -19.42 1.31 -3.45
N VAL A 90 -18.11 1.59 -3.54
CA VAL A 90 -17.62 2.71 -4.33
C VAL A 90 -17.25 2.17 -5.69
N SER A 91 -18.04 2.54 -6.70
CA SER A 91 -17.63 2.41 -8.09
C SER A 91 -16.28 3.09 -8.25
N GLU A 92 -15.40 2.52 -9.07
CA GLU A 92 -14.14 3.16 -9.41
C GLU A 92 -14.44 4.52 -10.07
N CYS A 93 -14.49 5.58 -9.28
CA CYS A 93 -14.63 6.93 -9.77
C CYS A 93 -13.24 7.34 -10.26
N GLU A 94 -13.05 7.16 -11.57
CA GLU A 94 -12.08 7.83 -12.44
C GLU A 94 -10.69 8.10 -11.84
N THR A 95 -9.70 7.34 -12.32
CA THR A 95 -8.32 7.85 -12.37
C THR A 95 -8.23 8.86 -13.53
N GLY A 96 -8.93 9.99 -13.40
CA GLY A 96 -8.84 11.14 -14.32
C GLY A 96 -8.06 12.26 -13.64
N PRO A 97 -7.15 12.98 -14.34
CA PRO A 97 -6.45 14.11 -13.73
C PRO A 97 -7.47 15.16 -13.29
N LEU A 98 -7.27 15.70 -12.08
CA LEU A 98 -8.08 16.79 -11.52
C LEU A 98 -8.32 17.89 -12.57
N PRO A 99 -9.56 18.33 -12.84
CA PRO A 99 -9.81 19.49 -13.67
C PRO A 99 -9.29 20.73 -12.92
N GLY A 100 -8.06 21.12 -13.23
CA GLY A 100 -7.38 22.24 -12.58
C GLY A 100 -5.86 22.16 -12.51
N SER A 101 -5.24 21.00 -12.81
CA SER A 101 -3.78 20.96 -12.96
C SER A 101 -3.40 21.44 -14.36
N MET A 102 -3.20 22.75 -14.50
CA MET A 102 -2.57 23.32 -15.69
C MET A 102 -1.28 22.56 -16.00
N ALA A 103 -1.28 21.87 -17.13
CA ALA A 103 -0.07 21.32 -17.72
C ALA A 103 0.92 22.47 -17.94
N ALA A 104 2.02 22.46 -17.19
CA ALA A 104 3.17 23.29 -17.50
C ALA A 104 3.68 22.86 -18.89
N PRO A 105 3.88 23.80 -19.83
CA PRO A 105 4.33 23.44 -21.16
C PRO A 105 5.74 22.85 -21.08
N ALA A 106 5.91 21.71 -21.74
CA ALA A 106 7.20 21.13 -22.07
C ALA A 106 8.04 22.18 -22.82
N ARG A 107 9.14 22.61 -22.21
CA ARG A 107 10.19 23.35 -22.93
C ARG A 107 11.21 22.35 -23.46
N ALA A 108 11.16 22.14 -24.76
CA ALA A 108 12.21 21.51 -25.54
C ALA A 108 13.39 22.49 -25.74
N ASP A 109 14.58 21.93 -25.65
CA ASP A 109 15.86 22.28 -26.28
C ASP A 109 16.39 23.73 -26.23
N HIS A 110 17.49 23.91 -25.48
CA HIS A 110 18.64 24.63 -26.04
C HIS A 110 19.97 24.06 -25.55
N ALA A 111 20.83 23.85 -26.55
CA ALA A 111 22.20 23.38 -26.49
C ALA A 111 23.11 24.23 -25.59
N GLY A 112 24.14 23.59 -25.02
CA GLY A 112 25.20 24.27 -24.31
C GLY A 112 26.14 23.31 -23.58
N GLU A 113 27.07 22.71 -24.32
CA GLU A 113 28.35 22.21 -23.79
C GLU A 113 29.08 23.33 -23.00
N PRO A 114 29.87 22.99 -21.95
CA PRO A 114 31.29 22.78 -22.25
C PRO A 114 32.02 21.69 -21.43
N ALA A 115 32.94 21.03 -22.13
CA ALA A 115 34.31 20.65 -21.74
C ALA A 115 34.54 19.95 -20.39
N GLN A 116 34.80 18.63 -20.46
CA GLN A 116 35.64 17.91 -19.48
C GLN A 116 37.10 18.38 -19.58
N PRO A 117 37.74 18.78 -18.46
CA PRO A 117 39.19 18.83 -18.40
C PRO A 117 39.76 17.42 -18.17
N ALA A 118 40.79 17.11 -18.93
CA ALA A 118 41.53 15.86 -18.96
C ALA A 118 42.14 15.45 -17.60
N GLN A 119 42.24 14.13 -17.40
CA GLN A 119 43.04 13.49 -16.34
C GLN A 119 44.53 13.79 -16.52
N PRO A 120 45.32 13.62 -15.44
CA PRO A 120 46.60 12.95 -15.57
C PRO A 120 46.61 11.61 -14.83
N SER A 121 47.00 10.58 -15.58
CA SER A 121 47.48 9.29 -15.10
C SER A 121 48.58 9.44 -14.06
N ASP A 122 48.55 8.61 -13.02
CA ASP A 122 49.79 8.00 -12.52
C ASP A 122 49.49 6.68 -11.79
N ALA A 123 50.17 5.64 -12.23
CA ALA A 123 50.38 4.35 -11.56
C ALA A 123 51.80 3.88 -11.97
N PRO A 124 52.49 2.98 -11.25
CA PRO A 124 52.34 2.46 -9.88
C PRO A 124 53.67 2.60 -9.08
N PRO A 125 53.90 1.86 -7.98
CA PRO A 125 54.72 0.65 -8.18
C PRO A 125 54.27 -0.58 -7.37
N SER A 126 54.78 -1.71 -7.88
CA SER A 126 54.71 -3.08 -7.40
C SER A 126 55.45 -3.36 -6.08
N ASP A 127 55.34 -4.62 -5.66
CA ASP A 127 56.07 -5.38 -4.63
C ASP A 127 55.46 -5.35 -3.22
N GLY A 128 55.10 -6.49 -2.59
CA GLY A 128 55.26 -7.88 -2.97
C GLY A 128 54.86 -8.82 -1.82
N GLY A 129 54.72 -10.10 -2.13
CA GLY A 129 54.90 -11.19 -1.17
C GLY A 129 53.66 -11.72 -0.42
N LEU A 130 53.02 -12.75 -1.00
CA LEU A 130 52.70 -13.95 -0.22
C LEU A 130 54.01 -14.77 -0.11
N PRO A 131 54.32 -15.45 1.02
CA PRO A 131 53.63 -16.73 1.29
C PRO A 131 53.49 -17.17 2.78
N GLN A 132 52.47 -18.00 2.98
CA GLN A 132 52.43 -19.27 3.72
C GLN A 132 52.68 -19.41 5.25
N SER A 133 51.68 -20.04 5.86
CA SER A 133 51.73 -21.25 6.72
C SER A 133 52.23 -21.11 8.17
N ARG A 134 51.33 -21.47 9.09
CA ARG A 134 51.68 -22.31 10.24
C ARG A 134 50.54 -23.24 10.61
#